data_AF-A0A956XP16-F1
#
_entry.id   AF-A0A956XP16-F1
#
_cell.length_a   1.000
_cell.length_b   1.000
_cell.length_c   1.000
_cell.angle_alpha   90.00
_cell.angle_beta   90.00
_cell.angle_gamma   90.00
#
_symmetry.space_group_name_H-M   'P 1'
#
loop_
_entity.id
_entity.type
_entity.pdbx_description
1 polymer ?
#
loop_
_entity_poly.entity_id
_entity_poly.type
_entity_poly.pdbx_seq_one_letter_code
_entity_poly.pdbx_strand_id
1 'polypeptide(L)'
;SAQIANGTDPDNDWNQGYGYQFWRCRHGLYRGDGAFGQFCIVMDEYDAVLAMTSAAQDMQQVMNIVWENLLPALQQGTNEQVSEATAHLSEATTGLKLSPLKGLATSPNVLQMSGEYTADANRLGIQGFLLTFSGDTGTLKMQMDDGIETIVAPFGRWQEGTASFFDEIWLDGTLPLLASGAWVAENKYAIQIRLYETPYIYTLNFELQGDMLTEKKKKNVSLISKEPHTITARRQ
;
A
#
# COMPACT_ATOMS: atom_id res chain seq x y z
N SER A 1 32.30 19.95 -11.11
CA SER A 1 31.20 19.10 -10.63
C SER A 1 30.72 18.24 -11.79
N ALA A 2 30.71 16.90 -11.67
CA ALA A 2 30.19 15.99 -12.70
C ALA A 2 28.65 15.83 -12.58
N GLN A 3 27.95 16.96 -12.56
CA GLN A 3 26.50 17.00 -12.58
C GLN A 3 26.03 17.27 -14.00
N ILE A 4 24.97 16.57 -14.41
CA ILE A 4 24.36 16.73 -15.73
C ILE A 4 23.00 17.40 -15.52
N ALA A 5 22.72 18.43 -16.31
CA ALA A 5 21.40 19.04 -16.36
C ALA A 5 20.39 18.05 -16.96
N ASN A 6 19.22 17.94 -16.33
CA ASN A 6 18.15 17.02 -16.72
C ASN A 6 16.83 17.75 -17.06
N GLY A 7 16.85 19.09 -17.08
CA GLY A 7 15.77 19.93 -17.60
C GLY A 7 16.02 21.41 -17.35
N THR A 8 15.01 22.23 -17.61
CA THR A 8 15.12 23.71 -17.52
C THR A 8 14.03 24.36 -16.67
N ASP A 9 13.03 23.60 -16.23
CA ASP A 9 11.95 24.13 -15.39
C ASP A 9 12.44 24.27 -13.93
N PRO A 10 12.60 25.51 -13.41
CA PRO A 10 13.09 25.73 -12.05
C PRO A 10 12.09 25.26 -10.98
N ASP A 11 10.81 25.09 -11.32
CA ASP A 11 9.76 24.68 -10.38
C ASP A 11 9.55 23.16 -10.32
N ASN A 12 10.37 22.40 -11.05
CA ASN A 12 10.33 20.95 -11.10
C ASN A 12 11.61 20.35 -10.49
N ASP A 13 11.47 19.59 -9.40
CA ASP A 13 12.60 18.96 -8.69
C ASP A 13 13.33 17.89 -9.52
N TRP A 14 12.68 17.37 -10.58
CA TRP A 14 13.29 16.42 -11.50
C TRP A 14 14.21 17.08 -12.54
N ASN A 15 14.21 18.42 -12.63
CA ASN A 15 14.97 19.20 -13.59
C ASN A 15 16.20 19.92 -12.99
N GLN A 16 16.53 19.65 -11.73
CA GLN A 16 17.58 20.39 -11.00
C GLN A 16 18.99 19.81 -11.16
N GLY A 17 19.12 18.71 -11.90
CA GLY A 17 20.36 18.02 -12.18
C GLY A 17 20.53 16.69 -11.43
N TYR A 18 21.42 15.85 -11.96
CA TYR A 18 21.75 14.55 -11.39
C TYR A 18 23.25 14.28 -11.48
N GLY A 19 23.80 13.62 -10.46
CA GLY A 19 25.20 13.19 -10.45
C GLY A 19 25.52 12.37 -9.19
N TYR A 20 26.53 11.47 -9.29
CA TYR A 20 26.98 10.64 -8.17
C TYR A 20 25.86 9.86 -7.45
N GLN A 21 24.84 9.40 -8.19
CA GLN A 21 23.66 8.71 -7.64
C GLN A 21 22.71 9.57 -6.79
N PHE A 22 22.81 10.90 -6.88
CA PHE A 22 21.90 11.83 -6.20
C PHE A 22 21.21 12.76 -7.19
N TRP A 23 19.93 13.00 -6.93
CA TRP A 23 19.16 14.07 -7.56
C TRP A 23 19.39 15.37 -6.80
N ARG A 24 19.51 16.48 -7.53
CA ARG A 24 19.40 17.80 -6.93
C ARG A 24 17.91 18.11 -6.71
N CYS A 25 17.63 18.93 -5.72
CA CYS A 25 16.31 19.44 -5.45
C CYS A 25 16.25 20.94 -5.75
N ARG A 26 15.03 21.47 -5.80
CA ARG A 26 14.82 22.90 -5.60
C ARG A 26 15.41 23.26 -4.23
N HIS A 27 15.74 24.53 -4.02
CA HIS A 27 16.32 25.01 -2.76
C HIS A 27 17.77 24.56 -2.45
N GLY A 28 18.53 24.09 -3.44
CA GLY A 28 19.96 23.80 -3.27
C GLY A 28 20.27 22.47 -2.56
N LEU A 29 19.23 21.71 -2.21
CA LEU A 29 19.30 20.44 -1.52
C LEU A 29 19.57 19.28 -2.49
N TYR A 30 19.74 18.07 -1.96
CA TYR A 30 19.89 16.86 -2.77
C TYR A 30 19.25 15.65 -2.10
N ARG A 31 18.94 14.62 -2.89
CA ARG A 31 18.20 13.45 -2.43
C ARG A 31 18.60 12.16 -3.13
N GLY A 32 18.42 11.05 -2.41
CA GLY A 32 18.31 9.71 -2.99
C GLY A 32 16.84 9.32 -3.15
N ASP A 33 16.52 8.69 -4.28
CA ASP A 33 15.16 8.31 -4.63
C ASP A 33 15.02 6.79 -4.57
N GLY A 34 14.04 6.33 -3.81
CA GLY A 34 13.49 4.99 -3.88
C GLY A 34 12.21 4.97 -4.71
N ALA A 35 11.82 3.78 -5.18
CA ALA A 35 10.61 3.62 -5.98
C ALA A 35 9.37 4.16 -5.25
N PHE A 36 8.44 4.72 -6.03
CA PHE A 36 7.14 5.20 -5.56
C PHE A 36 7.19 6.38 -4.58
N GLY A 37 8.19 7.27 -4.71
CA GLY A 37 8.28 8.49 -3.91
C GLY A 37 8.86 8.26 -2.51
N GLN A 38 9.63 7.19 -2.35
CA GLN A 38 10.47 7.02 -1.17
C GLN A 38 11.67 7.95 -1.33
N PHE A 39 11.98 8.73 -0.31
CA PHE A 39 13.01 9.76 -0.43
C PHE A 39 13.90 9.79 0.81
N CYS A 40 15.18 10.02 0.57
CA CYS A 40 16.12 10.49 1.59
C CYS A 40 16.66 11.84 1.12
N ILE A 41 16.16 12.94 1.71
CA ILE A 41 16.54 14.30 1.35
C ILE A 41 17.52 14.84 2.39
N VAL A 42 18.69 15.26 1.94
CA VAL A 42 19.71 15.85 2.80
C VAL A 42 19.55 17.37 2.80
N MET A 43 19.39 17.92 4.00
CA MET A 43 19.17 19.35 4.28
C MET A 43 20.31 19.88 5.15
N ASP A 44 21.53 19.85 4.60
CA ASP A 44 22.78 20.17 5.30
C ASP A 44 22.80 21.58 5.91
N GLU A 45 22.27 22.58 5.19
CA GLU A 45 22.10 23.95 5.70
C GLU A 45 21.28 24.03 7.00
N TYR A 46 20.47 23.00 7.30
CA TYR A 46 19.58 22.93 8.45
C TYR A 46 19.95 21.81 9.44
N ASP A 47 21.11 21.18 9.27
CA ASP A 47 21.57 20.01 10.06
C ASP A 47 20.49 18.90 10.14
N ALA A 48 19.83 18.62 9.02
CA ALA A 48 18.69 17.71 8.97
C ALA A 48 18.73 16.73 7.78
N VAL A 49 18.11 15.57 7.97
CA VAL A 49 17.82 14.60 6.91
C VAL A 49 16.36 14.19 7.02
N LEU A 50 15.63 14.26 5.90
CA LEU A 50 14.25 13.78 5.81
C LEU A 50 14.22 12.41 5.13
N ALA A 51 13.86 11.39 5.91
CA ALA A 51 13.57 10.05 5.40
C ALA A 51 12.05 9.84 5.27
N MET A 52 11.60 9.45 4.09
CA MET A 52 10.19 9.19 3.80
C MET A 52 10.00 7.82 3.16
N THR A 53 9.15 7.01 3.79
CA THR A 53 8.59 5.80 3.19
C THR A 53 7.25 6.15 2.56
N SER A 54 7.00 5.71 1.33
CA SER A 54 5.75 6.02 0.64
C SER A 54 5.45 5.05 -0.50
N ALA A 55 4.23 5.17 -1.02
CA ALA A 55 3.76 4.53 -2.23
C ALA A 55 2.95 5.55 -3.05
N ALA A 56 3.58 6.69 -3.31
CA ALA A 56 2.96 7.86 -3.95
C ALA A 56 2.86 7.69 -5.47
N GLN A 57 1.74 8.18 -6.03
CA GLN A 57 1.56 8.28 -7.48
C GLN A 57 2.15 9.57 -8.04
N ASP A 58 2.01 10.67 -7.29
CA ASP A 58 2.61 11.96 -7.62
C ASP A 58 3.76 12.23 -6.66
N MET A 59 4.97 11.91 -7.14
CA MET A 59 6.20 12.07 -6.35
C MET A 59 6.62 13.54 -6.23
N GLN A 60 6.27 14.39 -7.21
CA GLN A 60 6.56 15.82 -7.16
C GLN A 60 5.72 16.51 -6.09
N GLN A 61 4.43 16.17 -6.01
CA GLN A 61 3.54 16.72 -4.99
C GLN A 61 4.01 16.40 -3.56
N VAL A 62 4.58 15.22 -3.33
CA VAL A 62 5.17 14.87 -2.02
C VAL A 62 6.31 15.83 -1.66
N MET A 63 7.22 16.12 -2.59
CA MET A 63 8.29 17.10 -2.37
C MET A 63 7.75 18.53 -2.19
N ASN A 64 6.74 18.93 -2.96
CA ASN A 64 6.11 20.24 -2.81
C ASN A 64 5.57 20.47 -1.39
N ILE A 65 4.94 19.45 -0.79
CA ILE A 65 4.46 19.55 0.60
C ILE A 65 5.62 19.81 1.57
N VAL A 66 6.78 19.19 1.34
CA VAL A 66 8.00 19.43 2.12
C VAL A 66 8.46 20.89 1.98
N TRP A 67 8.50 21.40 0.75
CA TRP A 67 8.91 22.77 0.46
C TRP A 67 7.93 23.83 0.96
N GLU A 68 6.65 23.52 0.99
CA GLU A 68 5.58 24.43 1.43
C GLU A 68 5.44 24.49 2.95
N ASN A 69 5.73 23.38 3.65
CA ASN A 69 5.42 23.26 5.08
C ASN A 69 6.66 23.06 5.95
N LEU A 70 7.50 22.07 5.62
CA LEU A 70 8.61 21.69 6.48
C LEU A 70 9.80 22.64 6.32
N LEU A 71 10.19 22.95 5.08
CA LEU A 71 11.36 23.79 4.81
C LEU A 71 11.21 25.21 5.42
N PRO A 72 10.06 25.90 5.29
CA PRO A 72 9.87 27.20 5.93
C PRO A 72 9.92 27.11 7.46
N ALA A 73 9.42 26.02 8.06
CA ALA A 73 9.50 25.80 9.50
C ALA A 73 10.95 25.60 9.98
N LEU A 74 11.78 24.86 9.22
CA LEU A 74 13.21 24.71 9.51
C LEU A 74 13.96 26.05 9.39
N GLN A 75 13.63 26.87 8.39
CA GLN A 75 14.22 28.20 8.19
C GLN A 75 13.93 29.17 9.34
N GLN A 76 12.76 29.06 9.97
CA GLN A 76 12.42 29.90 11.13
C GLN A 76 13.23 29.54 12.39
N GLY A 77 13.78 28.32 12.47
CA GLY A 77 14.52 27.85 13.63
C GLY A 77 13.63 27.48 14.82
N THR A 78 14.24 27.16 15.96
CA THR A 78 13.52 26.78 17.18
C THR A 78 12.97 28.01 17.91
N ASN A 79 11.67 28.00 18.21
CA ASN A 79 11.01 29.02 19.05
C ASN A 79 10.95 28.58 20.52
N GLU A 80 10.79 29.55 21.43
CA GLU A 80 10.72 29.33 22.90
C GLU A 80 9.53 28.46 23.37
N GLN A 81 8.59 28.12 22.47
CA GLN A 81 7.35 27.36 22.76
C GLN A 81 7.46 25.85 22.52
N VAL A 82 8.66 25.26 22.58
CA VAL A 82 8.90 23.83 22.29
C VAL A 82 7.99 22.90 23.11
N SER A 83 7.68 23.24 24.36
CA SER A 83 6.88 22.39 25.25
C SER A 83 5.43 22.22 24.79
N GLU A 84 4.79 23.30 24.35
CA GLU A 84 3.40 23.27 23.83
C GLU A 84 3.33 22.53 22.49
N ALA A 85 4.26 22.83 21.57
CA ALA A 85 4.34 22.13 20.28
C ALA A 85 4.57 20.62 20.46
N THR A 86 5.41 20.23 21.43
CA THR A 86 5.67 18.81 21.75
C THR A 86 4.42 18.13 22.31
N ALA A 87 3.66 18.80 23.17
CA ALA A 87 2.40 18.27 23.70
C ALA A 87 1.38 18.04 22.57
N HIS A 88 1.21 19.01 21.68
CA HIS A 88 0.32 18.88 20.52
C HIS A 88 0.77 17.75 19.57
N LEU A 89 2.07 17.62 19.31
CA LEU A 89 2.60 16.53 18.48
C LEU A 89 2.35 15.16 19.12
N SER A 90 2.57 15.05 20.44
CA SER A 90 2.30 13.82 21.19
C SER A 90 0.82 13.43 21.14
N GLU A 91 -0.08 14.40 21.35
CA GLU A 91 -1.53 14.18 21.24
C GLU A 91 -1.93 13.75 19.83
N ALA A 92 -1.43 14.45 18.80
CA ALA A 92 -1.71 14.15 17.41
C ALA A 92 -1.24 12.74 17.03
N THR A 93 0.00 12.37 17.41
CA THR A 93 0.60 11.09 17.06
C THR A 93 0.00 9.92 17.83
N THR A 94 -0.48 10.12 19.06
CA THR A 94 -1.16 9.07 19.85
C THR A 94 -2.43 8.56 19.17
N GLY A 95 -3.13 9.43 18.43
CA GLY A 95 -4.36 9.07 17.73
C GLY A 95 -4.17 8.46 16.33
N LEU A 96 -2.95 8.51 15.78
CA LEU A 96 -2.69 8.05 14.41
C LEU A 96 -2.78 6.52 14.33
N LYS A 97 -3.68 6.04 13.47
CA LYS A 97 -3.84 4.62 13.19
C LYS A 97 -4.19 4.39 11.74
N LEU A 98 -3.70 3.28 11.19
CA LEU A 98 -4.15 2.79 9.89
C LEU A 98 -5.56 2.22 10.05
N SER A 99 -6.53 2.85 9.41
CA SER A 99 -7.91 2.38 9.46
C SER A 99 -8.05 1.05 8.68
N PRO A 100 -8.71 0.02 9.26
CA PRO A 100 -9.09 -1.20 8.56
C PRO A 100 -10.00 -0.93 7.36
N LEU A 101 -10.23 -1.96 6.54
CA LEU A 101 -11.09 -1.83 5.36
C LEU A 101 -12.51 -1.43 5.79
N LYS A 102 -13.04 -0.36 5.17
CA LYS A 102 -14.39 0.14 5.44
C LYS A 102 -15.42 -0.73 4.73
N GLY A 103 -16.47 -1.13 5.45
CA GLY A 103 -17.65 -1.82 4.92
C GLY A 103 -18.48 -2.45 6.03
N LEU A 104 -19.39 -3.34 5.65
CA LEU A 104 -20.28 -4.05 6.58
C LEU A 104 -19.62 -5.32 7.11
N ALA A 105 -20.01 -5.70 8.33
CA ALA A 105 -19.58 -6.94 8.98
C ALA A 105 -20.44 -8.16 8.57
N THR A 106 -21.46 -7.98 7.76
CA THR A 106 -22.33 -9.06 7.28
C THR A 106 -22.97 -8.71 5.94
N SER A 107 -23.53 -9.71 5.26
CA SER A 107 -24.30 -9.59 4.04
C SER A 107 -25.45 -10.61 4.05
N PRO A 108 -26.61 -10.32 3.42
CA PRO A 108 -27.64 -11.32 3.19
C PRO A 108 -27.15 -12.53 2.38
N ASN A 109 -26.04 -12.40 1.64
CA ASN A 109 -25.50 -13.44 0.75
C ASN A 109 -24.25 -14.16 1.30
N VAL A 110 -24.01 -14.09 2.62
CA VAL A 110 -22.89 -14.78 3.28
C VAL A 110 -22.88 -16.28 2.98
N LEU A 111 -24.03 -16.95 3.09
CA LEU A 111 -24.14 -18.41 2.84
C LEU A 111 -23.96 -18.76 1.36
N GLN A 112 -24.43 -17.89 0.48
CA GLN A 112 -24.35 -18.05 -0.96
C GLN A 112 -22.90 -17.91 -1.42
N MET A 113 -22.15 -16.95 -0.86
CA MET A 113 -20.74 -16.75 -1.19
C MET A 113 -19.80 -17.72 -0.45
N SER A 114 -20.19 -18.27 0.69
CA SER A 114 -19.34 -19.24 1.40
C SER A 114 -19.30 -20.59 0.68
N GLY A 115 -18.10 -21.11 0.46
CA GLY A 115 -17.92 -22.42 -0.16
C GLY A 115 -16.61 -22.54 -0.93
N GLU A 116 -16.48 -23.70 -1.59
CA GLU A 116 -15.36 -24.03 -2.46
C GLU A 116 -15.68 -23.65 -3.91
N TYR A 117 -14.68 -23.08 -4.57
CA TYR A 117 -14.75 -22.64 -5.95
C TYR A 117 -13.53 -23.14 -6.72
N THR A 118 -13.77 -23.71 -7.89
CA THR A 118 -12.71 -24.10 -8.83
C THR A 118 -12.42 -22.93 -9.77
N ALA A 119 -11.17 -22.49 -9.81
CA ALA A 119 -10.75 -21.36 -10.64
C ALA A 119 -10.47 -21.79 -12.08
N ASP A 120 -10.76 -20.91 -13.03
CA ASP A 120 -10.27 -21.03 -14.40
C ASP A 120 -8.74 -20.89 -14.43
N ALA A 121 -8.11 -21.47 -15.46
CA ALA A 121 -6.67 -21.39 -15.65
C ALA A 121 -6.19 -19.92 -15.67
N ASN A 122 -5.21 -19.60 -14.83
CA ASN A 122 -4.70 -18.25 -14.66
C ASN A 122 -3.19 -18.25 -14.43
N ARG A 123 -2.55 -17.11 -14.73
CA ARG A 123 -1.09 -16.95 -14.64
C ARG A 123 -0.50 -17.00 -13.22
N LEU A 124 -1.36 -17.02 -12.19
CA LEU A 124 -0.94 -17.03 -10.79
C LEU A 124 -0.91 -18.45 -10.20
N GLY A 125 -1.31 -19.47 -10.99
CA GLY A 125 -1.35 -20.86 -10.51
C GLY A 125 -2.42 -21.14 -9.46
N ILE A 126 -3.40 -20.23 -9.29
CA ILE A 126 -4.49 -20.43 -8.34
C ILE A 126 -5.47 -21.44 -8.94
N GLN A 127 -5.63 -22.59 -8.31
CA GLN A 127 -6.52 -23.67 -8.75
C GLN A 127 -7.94 -23.52 -8.19
N GLY A 128 -8.09 -22.85 -7.05
CA GLY A 128 -9.39 -22.65 -6.42
C GLY A 128 -9.35 -21.80 -5.17
N PHE A 129 -10.55 -21.44 -4.71
CA PHE A 129 -10.79 -20.64 -3.52
C PHE A 129 -11.69 -21.38 -2.54
N LEU A 130 -11.43 -21.26 -1.24
CA LEU A 130 -12.40 -21.54 -0.19
C LEU A 130 -12.66 -20.26 0.59
N LEU A 131 -13.89 -19.76 0.52
CA LEU A 131 -14.35 -18.62 1.30
C LEU A 131 -15.20 -19.12 2.48
N THR A 132 -14.78 -18.81 3.70
CA THR A 132 -15.56 -19.07 4.91
C THR A 132 -15.78 -17.79 5.69
N PHE A 133 -16.96 -17.67 6.30
CA PHE A 133 -17.34 -16.51 7.10
C PHE A 133 -17.88 -17.00 8.44
N SER A 134 -17.25 -16.58 9.53
CA SER A 134 -17.64 -16.97 10.89
C SER A 134 -17.60 -15.75 11.80
N GLY A 135 -18.74 -15.41 12.39
CA GLY A 135 -18.90 -14.22 13.21
C GLY A 135 -18.51 -12.96 12.44
N ASP A 136 -17.46 -12.30 12.91
CA ASP A 136 -16.92 -11.06 12.33
C ASP A 136 -15.67 -11.28 11.46
N THR A 137 -15.44 -12.51 11.00
CA THR A 137 -14.21 -12.88 10.31
C THR A 137 -14.49 -13.63 9.01
N GLY A 138 -13.95 -13.11 7.91
CA GLY A 138 -13.84 -13.83 6.64
C GLY A 138 -12.47 -14.48 6.51
N THR A 139 -12.42 -15.72 6.04
CA THR A 139 -11.18 -16.44 5.73
C THR A 139 -11.18 -16.85 4.27
N LEU A 140 -10.11 -16.48 3.57
CA LEU A 140 -9.81 -16.92 2.22
C LEU A 140 -8.72 -17.99 2.30
N LYS A 141 -8.98 -19.15 1.70
CA LYS A 141 -7.91 -20.08 1.33
C LYS A 141 -7.77 -20.13 -0.19
N MET A 142 -6.55 -20.14 -0.68
CA MET A 142 -6.21 -20.28 -2.09
C MET A 142 -5.44 -21.57 -2.28
N GLN A 143 -5.97 -22.48 -3.10
CA GLN A 143 -5.23 -23.66 -3.53
C GLN A 143 -4.29 -23.25 -4.66
N MET A 144 -3.00 -23.48 -4.46
CA MET A 144 -1.90 -23.21 -5.40
C MET A 144 -1.24 -24.55 -5.79
N ASP A 145 -0.34 -24.54 -6.77
CA ASP A 145 0.42 -25.72 -7.18
C ASP A 145 1.34 -26.27 -6.06
N ASP A 146 1.82 -25.39 -5.19
CA ASP A 146 2.80 -25.67 -4.13
C ASP A 146 2.20 -25.77 -2.72
N GLY A 147 0.90 -25.52 -2.56
CA GLY A 147 0.24 -25.62 -1.26
C GLY A 147 -1.05 -24.82 -1.14
N ILE A 148 -1.43 -24.52 0.10
CA ILE A 148 -2.61 -23.72 0.42
C ILE A 148 -2.18 -22.46 1.15
N GLU A 149 -2.49 -21.31 0.58
CA GLU A 149 -2.31 -20.01 1.20
C GLU A 149 -3.58 -19.61 1.96
N THR A 150 -3.45 -19.10 3.20
CA THR A 150 -4.59 -18.73 4.04
C THR A 150 -4.50 -17.28 4.50
N ILE A 151 -5.53 -16.49 4.18
CA ILE A 151 -5.69 -15.12 4.65
C ILE A 151 -6.90 -15.03 5.58
N VAL A 152 -6.64 -14.71 6.85
CA VAL A 152 -7.68 -14.40 7.84
C VAL A 152 -7.90 -12.90 7.86
N ALA A 153 -9.12 -12.47 7.51
CA ALA A 153 -9.46 -11.08 7.27
C ALA A 153 -10.69 -10.68 8.10
N PRO A 154 -10.50 -10.30 9.38
CA PRO A 154 -11.59 -9.84 10.23
C PRO A 154 -12.16 -8.50 9.78
N PHE A 155 -13.41 -8.25 10.18
CA PHE A 155 -14.15 -7.04 9.85
C PHE A 155 -13.86 -5.95 10.88
N GLY A 156 -13.54 -4.74 10.42
CA GLY A 156 -13.32 -3.58 11.28
C GLY A 156 -12.04 -3.61 12.13
N ARG A 157 -11.14 -4.60 11.93
CA ARG A 157 -9.81 -4.66 12.54
C ARG A 157 -8.77 -5.23 11.56
N TRP A 158 -7.50 -5.03 11.89
CA TRP A 158 -6.38 -5.69 11.21
C TRP A 158 -6.06 -7.02 11.88
N GLN A 159 -5.64 -7.98 11.06
CA GLN A 159 -5.07 -9.25 11.51
C GLN A 159 -3.68 -9.41 10.91
N GLU A 160 -2.69 -9.66 11.77
CA GLU A 160 -1.36 -10.06 11.33
C GLU A 160 -1.39 -11.47 10.73
N GLY A 161 -0.58 -11.68 9.69
CA GLY A 161 -0.40 -12.96 9.05
C GLY A 161 0.81 -12.95 8.13
N THR A 162 0.94 -13.99 7.32
CA THR A 162 1.97 -14.10 6.30
C THR A 162 1.42 -14.75 5.04
N ALA A 163 2.01 -14.47 3.88
CA ALA A 163 1.67 -15.14 2.61
C ALA A 163 2.79 -14.97 1.56
N SER A 164 2.78 -15.79 0.50
CA SER A 164 3.78 -15.76 -0.57
C SER A 164 3.25 -15.59 -2.00
N PHE A 165 1.93 -15.47 -2.20
CA PHE A 165 1.29 -15.41 -3.53
C PHE A 165 1.39 -14.05 -4.27
N PHE A 166 2.30 -13.16 -3.85
CA PHE A 166 2.44 -11.82 -4.40
C PHE A 166 3.26 -11.83 -5.69
N ASP A 167 2.90 -10.98 -6.65
CA ASP A 167 3.38 -11.07 -8.04
C ASP A 167 4.16 -9.83 -8.50
N GLU A 168 4.93 -9.22 -7.59
CA GLU A 168 5.86 -8.12 -7.90
C GLU A 168 7.29 -8.64 -7.98
N ILE A 169 8.08 -8.11 -8.93
CA ILE A 169 9.43 -8.62 -9.26
C ILE A 169 10.44 -8.66 -8.10
N TRP A 170 10.24 -7.85 -7.06
CA TRP A 170 11.16 -7.75 -5.91
C TRP A 170 10.60 -8.39 -4.64
N LEU A 171 9.42 -9.02 -4.73
CA LEU A 171 8.83 -9.74 -3.62
C LEU A 171 9.19 -11.21 -3.77
N ASP A 172 9.82 -11.77 -2.75
CA ASP A 172 10.14 -13.18 -2.66
C ASP A 172 9.74 -13.77 -1.31
N GLY A 173 9.57 -15.10 -1.30
CA GLY A 173 9.27 -15.85 -0.10
C GLY A 173 7.96 -15.46 0.59
N THR A 174 7.90 -15.78 1.88
CA THR A 174 6.75 -15.53 2.74
C THR A 174 6.90 -14.17 3.41
N LEU A 175 5.98 -13.26 3.11
CA LEU A 175 6.02 -11.87 3.58
C LEU A 175 5.03 -11.63 4.72
N PRO A 176 5.41 -10.82 5.72
CA PRO A 176 4.48 -10.41 6.76
C PRO A 176 3.44 -9.42 6.22
N LEU A 177 2.21 -9.53 6.72
CA LEU A 177 1.09 -8.74 6.25
C LEU A 177 0.10 -8.38 7.36
N LEU A 178 -0.68 -7.33 7.12
CA LEU A 178 -1.94 -7.06 7.81
C LEU A 178 -3.11 -7.27 6.84
N ALA A 179 -4.10 -8.05 7.24
CA ALA A 179 -5.32 -8.29 6.47
C ALA A 179 -6.56 -7.73 7.18
N SER A 180 -7.49 -7.19 6.40
CA SER A 180 -8.80 -6.75 6.87
C SER A 180 -9.86 -7.01 5.80
N GLY A 181 -10.98 -7.60 6.22
CA GLY A 181 -12.10 -7.94 5.34
C GLY A 181 -13.27 -6.99 5.53
N ALA A 182 -14.10 -6.83 4.51
CA ALA A 182 -15.39 -6.16 4.64
C ALA A 182 -16.34 -6.53 3.50
N TRP A 183 -17.64 -6.54 3.79
CA TRP A 183 -18.68 -6.54 2.76
C TRP A 183 -18.84 -5.11 2.21
N VAL A 184 -18.60 -4.92 0.92
CA VAL A 184 -18.72 -3.60 0.25
C VAL A 184 -20.02 -3.48 -0.54
N ALA A 185 -20.69 -4.60 -0.81
CA ALA A 185 -22.06 -4.71 -1.27
C ALA A 185 -22.60 -6.11 -0.93
N GLU A 186 -23.90 -6.36 -1.14
CA GLU A 186 -24.52 -7.66 -0.85
C GLU A 186 -23.79 -8.84 -1.52
N ASN A 187 -23.41 -8.67 -2.79
CA ASN A 187 -22.69 -9.69 -3.57
C ASN A 187 -21.18 -9.43 -3.65
N LYS A 188 -20.61 -8.52 -2.85
CA LYS A 188 -19.21 -8.12 -2.96
C LYS A 188 -18.50 -8.14 -1.62
N TYR A 189 -17.54 -9.05 -1.50
CA TYR A 189 -16.63 -9.14 -0.37
C TYR A 189 -15.24 -8.68 -0.77
N ALA A 190 -14.60 -7.86 0.05
CA ALA A 190 -13.26 -7.36 -0.23
C ALA A 190 -12.31 -7.67 0.93
N ILE A 191 -11.05 -7.97 0.58
CA ILE A 191 -9.94 -8.12 1.51
C ILE A 191 -8.87 -7.10 1.14
N GLN A 192 -8.49 -6.24 2.08
CA GLN A 192 -7.28 -5.42 1.95
C GLN A 192 -6.13 -6.12 2.66
N ILE A 193 -5.00 -6.23 1.96
CA ILE A 193 -3.75 -6.79 2.47
C ILE A 193 -2.69 -5.70 2.39
N ARG A 194 -2.00 -5.43 3.50
CA ARG A 194 -0.87 -4.50 3.57
C ARG A 194 0.39 -5.27 3.92
N LEU A 195 1.35 -5.25 3.01
CA LEU A 195 2.69 -5.78 3.26
C LEU A 195 3.49 -4.68 3.98
N TYR A 196 3.40 -4.63 5.30
CA TYR A 196 3.81 -3.45 6.08
C TYR A 196 5.32 -3.19 6.15
N GLU A 197 6.13 -4.10 5.63
CA GLU A 197 7.57 -3.92 5.41
C GLU A 197 7.90 -3.46 3.97
N THR A 198 6.88 -3.20 3.16
CA THR A 198 6.99 -2.85 1.73
C THR A 198 5.99 -1.72 1.38
N PRO A 199 6.07 -1.11 0.17
CA PRO A 199 5.09 -0.10 -0.24
C PRO A 199 3.75 -0.69 -0.74
N TYR A 200 3.60 -2.02 -0.79
CA TYR A 200 2.50 -2.66 -1.49
C TYR A 200 1.25 -2.87 -0.62
N ILE A 201 0.12 -2.47 -1.19
CA ILE A 201 -1.22 -2.72 -0.69
C ILE A 201 -1.99 -3.44 -1.79
N TYR A 202 -2.50 -4.62 -1.45
CA TYR A 202 -3.36 -5.40 -2.33
C TYR A 202 -4.81 -5.27 -1.88
N THR A 203 -5.73 -5.27 -2.84
CA THR A 203 -7.17 -5.40 -2.57
C THR A 203 -7.74 -6.51 -3.45
N LEU A 204 -8.15 -7.60 -2.81
CA LEU A 204 -8.85 -8.71 -3.45
C LEU A 204 -10.35 -8.43 -3.38
N ASN A 205 -11.02 -8.34 -4.52
CA ASN A 205 -12.46 -8.08 -4.57
C ASN A 205 -13.16 -9.30 -5.14
N PHE A 206 -13.98 -9.96 -4.33
CA PHE A 206 -14.78 -11.10 -4.70
C PHE A 206 -16.20 -10.65 -5.01
N GLU A 207 -16.70 -10.99 -6.18
CA GLU A 207 -18.06 -10.69 -6.62
C GLU A 207 -18.78 -11.98 -7.03
N LEU A 208 -19.94 -12.23 -6.43
CA LEU A 208 -20.77 -13.40 -6.73
C LEU A 208 -21.87 -13.03 -7.73
N GLN A 209 -21.98 -13.81 -8.81
CA GLN A 209 -23.04 -13.72 -9.81
C GLN A 209 -23.56 -15.12 -10.11
N GLY A 210 -24.66 -15.51 -9.47
CA GLY A 210 -25.17 -16.89 -9.55
C GLY A 210 -24.22 -17.87 -8.86
N ASP A 211 -23.69 -18.83 -9.61
CA ASP A 211 -22.69 -19.83 -9.19
C ASP A 211 -21.25 -19.40 -9.52
N MET A 212 -21.08 -18.28 -10.22
CA MET A 212 -19.78 -17.74 -10.63
C MET A 212 -19.26 -16.74 -9.60
N LEU A 213 -18.02 -16.94 -9.18
CA LEU A 213 -17.26 -16.01 -8.34
C LEU A 213 -16.17 -15.36 -9.20
N THR A 214 -16.10 -14.03 -9.18
CA THR A 214 -15.02 -13.29 -9.81
C THR A 214 -14.16 -12.64 -8.74
N GLU A 215 -12.88 -12.98 -8.71
CA GLU A 215 -11.85 -12.30 -7.92
C GLU A 215 -11.19 -11.24 -8.80
N LYS A 216 -11.08 -10.00 -8.29
CA LYS A 216 -10.33 -8.90 -8.92
C LYS A 216 -9.29 -8.35 -7.95
N LYS A 217 -8.03 -8.70 -8.21
CA LYS A 217 -6.85 -8.28 -7.46
C LYS A 217 -6.34 -6.93 -7.97
N LYS A 218 -6.34 -5.92 -7.10
CA LYS A 218 -5.77 -4.58 -7.34
C LYS A 218 -4.53 -4.35 -6.50
N LYS A 219 -3.65 -3.47 -6.97
CA LYS A 219 -2.44 -3.00 -6.26
C LYS A 219 -2.41 -1.48 -6.25
N ASN A 220 -1.91 -0.87 -5.18
CA ASN A 220 -1.75 0.59 -5.10
C ASN A 220 -0.65 1.11 -6.05
N VAL A 221 0.47 0.38 -6.11
CA VAL A 221 1.66 0.65 -6.94
C VAL A 221 2.19 -0.66 -7.51
N SER A 222 2.95 -0.59 -8.60
CA SER A 222 3.60 -1.74 -9.24
C SER A 222 4.74 -1.24 -10.12
N LEU A 223 5.82 -2.03 -10.23
CA LEU A 223 6.88 -1.79 -11.22
C LEU A 223 6.60 -2.49 -12.55
N ILE A 224 5.61 -3.39 -12.59
CA ILE A 224 5.24 -4.16 -13.78
C ILE A 224 3.97 -3.58 -14.40
N SER A 225 2.87 -3.62 -13.66
CA SER A 225 1.56 -3.17 -14.12
C SER A 225 0.60 -3.01 -12.95
N LYS A 226 -0.17 -1.93 -12.98
CA LYS A 226 -1.30 -1.69 -12.07
C LYS A 226 -2.61 -2.24 -12.60
N GLU A 227 -2.63 -2.81 -13.81
CA GLU A 227 -3.83 -3.41 -14.37
C GLU A 227 -4.33 -4.53 -13.44
N PRO A 228 -5.59 -4.47 -12.97
CA PRO A 228 -6.10 -5.48 -12.08
C PRO A 228 -6.11 -6.85 -12.75
N HIS A 229 -5.72 -7.88 -11.99
CA HIS A 229 -5.87 -9.25 -12.43
C HIS A 229 -7.25 -9.76 -12.04
N THR A 230 -7.89 -10.50 -12.93
CA THR A 230 -9.21 -11.06 -12.72
C THR A 230 -9.14 -12.58 -12.85
N ILE A 231 -9.66 -13.28 -11.86
CA ILE A 231 -9.83 -14.74 -11.88
C ILE A 231 -11.31 -15.03 -11.76
N THR A 232 -11.81 -15.85 -12.68
CA THR A 232 -13.16 -16.40 -12.59
C THR A 232 -13.09 -17.79 -11.98
N ALA A 233 -14.03 -18.12 -11.12
CA ALA A 233 -14.16 -19.43 -10.50
C ALA A 233 -15.64 -19.83 -10.44
N ARG A 234 -15.91 -21.13 -10.41
CA ARG A 234 -17.26 -21.69 -10.28
C ARG A 234 -17.39 -22.50 -9.01
N ARG A 235 -18.53 -22.39 -8.37
CA ARG A 235 -18.84 -23.16 -7.16
C ARG A 235 -18.78 -24.66 -7.47
N GLN A 236 -18.23 -25.43 -6.54
CA GLN A 236 -18.31 -26.90 -6.56
C GLN A 236 -19.69 -27.40 -6.11
#